data_AF-A0A9D2HKH4-F1
#
_entry.id   AF-A0A9D2HKH4-F1
#
_cell.length_a   1.000
_cell.length_b   1.000
_cell.length_c   1.000
_cell.angle_alpha   90.00
_cell.angle_beta   90.00
_cell.angle_gamma   90.00
#
_symmetry.space_group_name_H-M   'P 1'
#
loop_
_entity.id
_entity.type
_entity.pdbx_description
1 polymer ?
#
loop_
_entity_poly.entity_id
_entity_poly.type
_entity_poly.pdbx_seq_one_letter_code
_entity_poly.pdbx_strand_id
1 'polypeptide(L)'
;MKKTLEDICLKHDNGSDICFRGRLFSECSWFDDEHGIMTRQKLYVTDKNEQVYYIVRSQGQERSRQAYRLSVDGETCIIHNGRSEMQLQFDMLMLAVRGLCGLDAEATPTLGQVEEMLRVVNG
;
A
#
# COMPACT_ATOMS: atom_id res chain seq x y z
N MET A 1 21.16 8.35 3.23
CA MET A 1 21.53 7.04 3.83
C MET A 1 20.61 5.96 3.26
N LYS A 2 21.14 4.94 2.56
CA LYS A 2 20.33 3.77 2.21
C LYS A 2 20.08 2.97 3.50
N LYS A 3 18.82 2.88 3.95
CA LYS A 3 18.45 2.01 5.07
C LYS A 3 18.82 0.56 4.74
N THR A 4 19.42 -0.14 5.69
CA THR A 4 19.78 -1.56 5.59
C THR A 4 18.52 -2.42 5.47
N LEU A 5 18.63 -3.57 4.81
CA LEU A 5 17.55 -4.55 4.73
C LEU A 5 17.48 -5.36 6.03
N GLU A 6 16.27 -5.58 6.54
CA GLU A 6 15.95 -6.25 7.79
C GLU A 6 14.90 -7.34 7.55
N ASP A 7 14.89 -8.37 8.39
CA ASP A 7 13.81 -9.35 8.42
C ASP A 7 12.61 -8.76 9.16
N ILE A 8 11.53 -8.49 8.41
CA ILE A 8 10.32 -7.82 8.87
C ILE A 8 9.19 -8.83 8.84
N CYS A 9 8.39 -8.89 9.90
CA CYS A 9 7.12 -9.61 9.87
C CYS A 9 5.96 -8.74 10.34
N LEU A 10 4.97 -8.57 9.45
CA LEU A 10 3.82 -7.70 9.65
C LEU A 10 2.61 -8.52 10.07
N LYS A 11 1.99 -8.12 11.18
CA LYS A 11 0.73 -8.70 11.65
C LYS A 11 -0.40 -8.30 10.73
N HIS A 12 -1.22 -9.27 10.30
CA HIS A 12 -2.42 -9.01 9.54
C HIS A 12 -3.59 -9.76 10.17
N ASP A 13 -4.72 -9.08 10.32
CA ASP A 13 -5.86 -9.63 11.08
C ASP A 13 -6.63 -10.73 10.32
N ASN A 14 -6.24 -11.06 9.08
CA ASN A 14 -6.83 -12.18 8.34
C ASN A 14 -6.32 -13.56 8.81
N GLY A 15 -5.44 -13.59 9.82
CA GLY A 15 -4.84 -14.81 10.38
C GLY A 15 -3.49 -15.20 9.76
N SER A 16 -3.01 -14.47 8.75
CA SER A 16 -1.74 -14.73 8.07
C SER A 16 -0.80 -13.55 8.19
N ASP A 17 0.33 -13.70 8.90
CA ASP A 17 1.36 -12.68 8.92
C ASP A 17 2.13 -12.64 7.60
N ILE A 18 2.61 -11.45 7.21
CA ILE A 18 3.47 -11.28 6.02
C ILE A 18 4.90 -11.03 6.48
N CYS A 19 5.76 -12.04 6.34
CA CYS A 19 7.20 -11.92 6.62
C CYS A 19 8.03 -11.79 5.33
N PHE A 20 9.03 -10.90 5.33
CA PHE A 20 9.94 -10.64 4.21
C PHE A 20 11.24 -9.99 4.69
N ARG A 21 12.28 -10.05 3.87
CA ARG A 21 13.47 -9.24 4.04
C ARG A 21 13.34 -7.95 3.24
N GLY A 22 13.44 -6.80 3.89
CA GLY A 22 13.13 -5.52 3.25
C GLY A 22 13.53 -4.31 4.06
N ARG A 23 13.14 -3.14 3.59
CA ARG A 23 13.35 -1.88 4.31
C ARG A 23 12.15 -0.97 4.16
N LEU A 24 11.92 -0.12 5.17
CA LEU A 24 10.93 0.94 5.07
C LEU A 24 11.33 1.94 3.98
N PHE A 25 10.42 2.15 3.03
CA PHE A 25 10.59 3.11 1.94
C PHE A 25 9.89 4.42 2.25
N SER A 26 8.61 4.37 2.63
CA SER A 26 7.81 5.55 3.01
C SER A 26 6.87 5.20 4.16
N GLU A 27 6.50 6.20 4.96
CA GLU A 27 5.43 6.09 5.94
C GLU A 27 4.67 7.41 6.07
N CYS A 28 3.37 7.31 6.33
CA CYS A 28 2.53 8.44 6.66
C CYS A 28 1.56 8.05 7.77
N SER A 29 1.08 9.04 8.50
CA SER A 29 0.02 8.86 9.49
C SER A 29 -0.81 10.11 9.57
N TRP A 30 -2.12 9.94 9.69
CA TRP A 30 -3.07 11.02 9.85
C TRP A 30 -4.18 10.59 10.79
N PHE A 31 -4.83 11.59 11.40
CA PHE A 31 -5.96 11.41 12.28
C PHE A 31 -7.19 12.02 11.64
N ASP A 32 -8.25 11.24 11.58
CA ASP A 32 -9.57 11.70 11.18
C ASP A 32 -10.32 12.12 12.44
N ASP A 33 -10.48 13.44 12.62
CA ASP A 33 -11.16 14.03 13.79
C ASP A 33 -12.67 13.72 13.82
N GLU A 34 -13.31 13.53 12.67
CA GLU A 34 -14.75 13.27 12.56
C GLU A 34 -15.09 11.88 13.11
N HIS A 35 -14.28 10.89 12.75
CA HIS A 35 -14.50 9.49 13.14
C HIS A 35 -13.61 9.04 14.30
N GLY A 36 -12.64 9.85 14.72
CA GLY A 36 -11.67 9.52 15.76
C GLY A 36 -10.71 8.40 15.36
N ILE A 37 -10.35 8.30 14.08
CA ILE A 37 -9.55 7.19 13.53
C ILE A 37 -8.13 7.66 13.26
N MET A 38 -7.16 7.01 13.91
CA MET A 38 -5.74 7.15 13.55
C MET A 38 -5.37 6.11 12.49
N THR A 39 -4.99 6.58 11.30
CA THR A 39 -4.49 5.72 10.23
C THR A 39 -2.98 5.90 10.09
N ARG A 40 -2.23 4.79 10.09
CA ARG A 40 -0.81 4.76 9.77
C ARG A 40 -0.57 3.81 8.61
N GLN A 41 0.14 4.30 7.60
CA GLN A 41 0.53 3.52 6.45
C GLN A 41 2.05 3.44 6.34
N LYS A 42 2.53 2.28 5.93
CA LYS A 42 3.94 2.03 5.66
C LYS A 42 4.07 1.31 4.33
N LEU A 43 5.00 1.80 3.51
CA LEU A 43 5.41 1.17 2.28
C LEU A 43 6.84 0.66 2.47
N TYR A 44 7.04 -0.64 2.25
CA TYR A 44 8.33 -1.29 2.27
C TYR A 44 8.73 -1.73 0.86
N VAL A 45 10.04 -1.82 0.64
CA VAL A 45 10.61 -2.48 -0.55
C VAL A 45 11.38 -3.71 -0.08
N THR A 46 11.12 -4.86 -0.69
CA THR A 46 11.78 -6.13 -0.35
C THR A 46 13.14 -6.27 -1.05
N ASP A 47 13.94 -7.25 -0.64
CA ASP A 47 15.18 -7.65 -1.32
C ASP A 47 14.94 -8.19 -2.75
N LYS A 48 13.70 -8.60 -3.06
CA LYS A 48 13.23 -9.01 -4.39
C LYS A 48 12.62 -7.86 -5.21
N ASN A 49 12.75 -6.62 -4.76
CA ASN A 49 12.16 -5.43 -5.39
C ASN A 49 10.61 -5.46 -5.47
N GLU A 50 9.98 -6.20 -4.55
CA GLU A 50 8.53 -6.18 -4.36
C GLU A 50 8.15 -5.03 -3.42
N GLN A 51 6.89 -4.60 -3.47
CA GLN A 51 6.36 -3.58 -2.57
C GLN A 51 5.47 -4.23 -1.53
N VAL A 52 5.62 -3.86 -0.26
CA VAL A 52 4.71 -4.31 0.81
C VAL A 52 4.04 -3.11 1.42
N TYR A 53 2.72 -3.05 1.32
CA TYR A 53 1.90 -1.99 1.88
C TYR A 53 1.22 -2.46 3.16
N TYR A 54 1.34 -1.65 4.20
CA TYR A 54 0.85 -1.99 5.52
C TYR A 54 0.03 -0.84 6.09
N ILE A 55 -1.23 -1.12 6.40
CA ILE A 55 -2.19 -0.14 6.89
C ILE A 55 -2.60 -0.58 8.30
N VAL A 56 -2.46 0.33 9.25
CA VAL A 56 -2.96 0.16 10.61
C VAL A 56 -3.97 1.27 10.87
N ARG A 57 -5.19 0.89 11.23
CA ARG A 57 -6.23 1.84 11.68
C ARG A 57 -6.54 1.56 13.14
N SER A 58 -6.64 2.61 13.94
CA SER A 58 -6.96 2.49 15.37
C SER A 58 -8.07 3.48 15.74
N GLN A 59 -9.08 3.02 16.47
CA GLN A 59 -10.21 3.81 16.94
C GLN A 59 -10.51 3.40 18.38
N GLY A 60 -10.15 4.25 19.35
CA GLY A 60 -10.22 3.89 20.78
C GLY A 60 -9.39 2.64 21.09
N GLN A 61 -10.05 1.55 21.52
CA GLN A 61 -9.41 0.26 21.78
C GLN A 61 -9.39 -0.69 20.56
N GLU A 62 -10.17 -0.37 19.53
CA GLU A 62 -10.21 -1.18 18.31
C GLU A 62 -9.01 -0.87 17.43
N ARG A 63 -8.43 -1.93 16.85
CA ARG A 63 -7.29 -1.82 15.95
C ARG A 63 -7.42 -2.83 14.83
N SER A 64 -7.29 -2.36 13.60
CA SER A 64 -7.19 -3.21 12.41
C SER A 64 -5.83 -3.07 11.73
N ARG A 65 -5.35 -4.15 11.13
CA ARG A 65 -4.06 -4.29 10.47
C ARG A 65 -4.24 -5.04 9.16
N GLN A 66 -3.85 -4.41 8.07
CA GLN A 66 -3.95 -4.91 6.71
C GLN A 66 -2.59 -4.86 6.04
N ALA A 67 -2.14 -6.00 5.51
CA ALA A 67 -0.87 -6.08 4.81
C ALA A 67 -1.09 -6.68 3.42
N TYR A 68 -0.48 -6.07 2.42
CA TYR A 68 -0.54 -6.52 1.03
C TYR A 68 0.87 -6.50 0.46
N ARG A 69 1.27 -7.58 -0.21
CA ARG A 69 2.51 -7.61 -1.00
C ARG A 69 2.14 -7.59 -2.48
N LEU A 70 2.84 -6.72 -3.20
CA LEU A 70 2.64 -6.41 -4.60
C LEU A 70 3.91 -6.74 -5.37
N SER A 71 3.76 -7.48 -6.46
CA SER A 71 4.81 -7.74 -7.43
C SER A 71 4.29 -7.54 -8.84
N VAL A 72 5.18 -7.22 -9.78
CA VAL A 72 4.84 -7.11 -11.20
C VAL A 72 5.59 -8.23 -11.93
N ASP A 73 4.84 -9.07 -12.64
CA ASP A 73 5.36 -10.10 -13.52
C ASP A 73 4.90 -9.84 -14.95
N GLY A 74 5.81 -9.40 -15.81
CA GLY A 74 5.49 -8.88 -17.13
C GLY A 74 4.47 -7.74 -17.06
N GLU A 75 3.30 -7.95 -17.68
CA GLU A 75 2.18 -7.01 -17.68
C GLU A 75 1.13 -7.32 -16.61
N THR A 76 1.41 -8.22 -15.66
CA THR A 76 0.48 -8.61 -14.60
C THR A 76 0.94 -8.08 -13.25
N CYS A 77 0.08 -7.35 -12.56
CA CYS A 77 0.24 -7.01 -11.16
C CYS A 77 -0.37 -8.12 -10.29
N ILE A 78 0.43 -8.64 -9.37
CA ILE A 78 0.04 -9.68 -8.42
C ILE A 78 -0.02 -9.03 -7.04
N ILE A 79 -1.17 -9.15 -6.38
CA ILE A 79 -1.42 -8.60 -5.05
C ILE A 79 -1.85 -9.75 -4.15
N HIS A 80 -1.15 -9.98 -3.05
CA HIS A 80 -1.54 -11.01 -2.08
C HIS A 80 -1.51 -10.49 -0.64
N ASN A 81 -2.44 -11.01 0.17
CA ASN A 81 -2.58 -10.66 1.60
C ASN A 81 -2.14 -11.81 2.53
N GLY A 82 -1.33 -12.75 2.02
CA GLY A 82 -0.88 -13.93 2.76
C GLY A 82 -1.90 -15.07 2.87
N ARG A 83 -3.15 -14.87 2.40
CA ARG A 83 -4.17 -15.93 2.32
C ARG A 83 -4.76 -16.09 0.92
N SER A 84 -4.94 -14.97 0.23
CA SER A 84 -5.49 -14.91 -1.11
C SER A 84 -4.59 -14.08 -2.00
N GLU A 85 -4.65 -14.39 -3.29
CA GLU A 85 -3.93 -13.70 -4.35
C GLU A 85 -4.94 -13.17 -5.37
N MET A 86 -4.67 -11.96 -5.85
CA MET A 86 -5.37 -11.32 -6.95
C MET A 86 -4.34 -11.01 -8.04
N GLN A 87 -4.67 -11.35 -9.28
CA GLN A 87 -3.86 -11.03 -10.45
C GLN A 87 -4.68 -10.13 -11.38
N LEU A 88 -4.08 -9.02 -11.80
CA LEU A 88 -4.71 -8.04 -12.67
C LEU A 88 -3.73 -7.62 -13.76
N GLN A 89 -4.22 -7.47 -14.98
CA GLN A 89 -3.44 -6.82 -16.04
C GLN A 89 -3.11 -5.38 -15.62
N PHE A 90 -1.86 -4.97 -15.81
CA PHE A 90 -1.33 -3.68 -15.38
C PHE A 90 -2.12 -2.53 -15.99
N ASP A 91 -2.46 -2.61 -17.27
CA ASP A 91 -3.26 -1.60 -17.96
C ASP A 91 -4.67 -1.47 -17.38
N MET A 92 -5.29 -2.59 -16.97
CA MET A 92 -6.60 -2.58 -16.32
C MET A 92 -6.53 -1.97 -14.92
N LEU A 93 -5.45 -2.26 -14.18
CA LEU A 93 -5.20 -1.64 -12.89
C LEU A 93 -5.01 -0.13 -13.05
N MET A 94 -4.19 0.30 -14.01
CA MET A 94 -3.95 1.71 -14.28
C MET A 94 -5.21 2.44 -14.76
N LEU A 95 -6.04 1.80 -15.58
CA LEU A 95 -7.34 2.33 -15.98
C LEU A 95 -8.25 2.57 -14.76
N ALA A 96 -8.34 1.59 -13.85
CA ALA A 96 -9.13 1.73 -12.64
C ALA A 96 -8.59 2.84 -11.72
N VAL A 97 -7.27 2.91 -11.53
CA VAL A 97 -6.62 3.97 -10.73
C VAL A 97 -6.88 5.35 -11.34
N ARG A 98 -6.75 5.50 -12.66
CA ARG A 98 -7.07 6.76 -13.36
C ARG A 98 -8.52 7.18 -13.12
N GLY A 99 -9.46 6.23 -13.29
CA GLY A 99 -10.88 6.48 -13.03
C GLY A 99 -11.16 6.93 -11.60
N LEU A 100 -10.55 6.27 -10.60
CA LEU A 100 -10.69 6.64 -9.18
C LEU A 100 -10.05 7.99 -8.86
N CYS A 101 -8.99 8.37 -9.55
CA CYS A 101 -8.30 9.65 -9.39
C CYS A 101 -8.92 10.79 -10.22
N GLY A 102 -9.98 10.53 -11.00
CA GLY A 102 -10.57 11.52 -11.91
C GLY A 102 -9.63 11.95 -13.04
N LEU A 103 -8.69 11.08 -13.43
CA LEU A 103 -7.73 11.29 -14.50
C LEU A 103 -8.28 10.79 -15.83
N ASP A 104 -7.93 11.47 -16.92
CA ASP A 104 -8.22 10.99 -18.28
C ASP A 104 -7.58 9.62 -18.51
N ALA A 105 -8.25 8.78 -19.32
CA ALA A 105 -7.82 7.40 -19.58
C ALA A 105 -6.40 7.29 -20.16
N GLU A 106 -5.95 8.33 -20.87
CA GLU A 106 -4.61 8.45 -21.49
C GLU A 106 -3.60 9.20 -20.61
N ALA A 107 -4.02 9.78 -19.48
CA ALA A 107 -3.11 10.49 -18.59
C ALA A 107 -2.22 9.49 -17.86
N THR A 108 -0.90 9.58 -18.02
CA THR A 108 0.03 8.86 -17.13
C THR A 108 0.31 9.78 -15.94
N PRO A 109 -0.30 9.53 -14.77
CA PRO A 109 -0.04 10.39 -13.62
C PRO A 109 1.41 10.22 -13.19
N THR A 110 2.10 11.34 -13.04
CA THR A 110 3.41 11.37 -12.40
C THR A 110 3.26 11.03 -10.92
N LEU A 111 4.30 10.46 -10.31
CA LEU A 111 4.28 10.13 -8.88
C LEU A 111 3.90 11.34 -8.01
N GLY A 112 4.38 12.54 -8.37
CA GLY A 112 4.02 13.78 -7.67
C GLY A 112 2.54 14.17 -7.81
N GLN A 113 1.89 13.87 -8.93
CA GLN A 113 0.44 14.05 -9.09
C GLN A 113 -0.35 13.05 -8.24
N VAL A 114 0.10 11.79 -8.16
CA VAL A 114 -0.51 10.77 -7.30
C VAL A 114 -0.35 11.15 -5.82
N GLU A 115 0.82 11.62 -5.41
CA GLU A 115 1.09 12.06 -4.04
C GLU A 115 0.24 13.28 -3.64
N GLU A 116 0.10 14.27 -4.53
CA GLU A 116 -0.75 15.43 -4.31
C GLU A 116 -2.23 15.05 -4.20
N MET A 117 -2.72 14.16 -5.06
CA MET A 117 -4.09 13.66 -5.00
C MET A 117 -4.35 12.86 -3.71
N LEU A 118 -3.43 11.99 -3.30
CA LEU A 118 -3.52 11.29 -2.03
C LEU A 118 -3.49 12.26 -0.85
N ARG A 119 -2.76 13.38 -0.95
CA ARG A 119 -2.78 14.42 0.09
C ARG A 119 -4.14 15.13 0.15
N VAL A 120 -4.76 15.44 -0.99
CA VAL A 120 -6.06 16.10 -1.06
C VAL A 120 -7.19 15.19 -0.56
N VAL A 121 -7.10 13.88 -0.81
CA VAL A 121 -8.12 12.89 -0.40
C VAL A 121 -7.98 12.48 1.07
N ASN A 122 -6.77 12.50 1.63
CA ASN A 122 -6.51 12.15 3.04
C ASN A 122 -6.32 13.39 3.95
N GLY A 123 -6.64 14.57 3.46
CA GLY A 123 -6.54 15.85 4.17
C GLY A 123 -7.87 16.33 4.71
#